data_AF-A0A8T5QX57-F1
#
_entry.id   AF-A0A8T5QX57-F1
#
_cell.length_a   1.000
_cell.length_b   1.000
_cell.length_c   1.000
_cell.angle_alpha   90.00
_cell.angle_beta   90.00
_cell.angle_gamma   90.00
#
_symmetry.space_group_name_H-M   'P 1'
#
loop_
_entity.id
_entity.type
_entity.pdbx_description
1 polymer ?
#
loop_
_entity_poly.entity_id
_entity_poly.type
_entity_poly.pdbx_seq_one_letter_code
_entity_poly.pdbx_strand_id
1 'polypeptide(L)'
;MPLLRASPHSVTGLVFVLLLSGPAISLAPAETPPCPGFTVVEAQGPSCPVDGGWEVLLPDGSRFSTHGPDAIPVDLALDSDTSLETPLTARDPVCVELPTEPHIQVLYAYQIRTPDRSAERLPMIQDLVRKANGIFHDEGVRTGGDMDLRVRCSDGEVHIETVPLAVREIDFTQITTELRAHGYTLRDAKYWVWVEGRHPTWGGQGSTTRDTRPIAGNAANGGPMYALTYGYDSTRIWLHELGHNLGAVQTITPNSTGAGHCNDGWDIMCYDDSGPKADFRWVCTDRQWWDCNHDDYFHSRPAEGAYLWDHWNTGSGLNRFVEHHSGGCLPIQGDPGLKTDHMEAGSVVASVDIPAPCTDRHFTLQGAGLSDYDICWYAGTTGLSCHEARGPDKGKVPSTADRAEIVLKDGFAGFFTLSMN
;
A
#
# COMPACT_ATOMS: atom_id res chain seq x y z
N MET A 1 -37.89 7.49 -73.29
CA MET A 1 -37.14 8.50 -74.06
C MET A 1 -37.66 9.87 -73.66
N PRO A 2 -36.81 10.90 -73.43
CA PRO A 2 -35.39 10.96 -73.72
C PRO A 2 -34.49 10.93 -72.47
N LEU A 3 -33.31 10.36 -72.70
CA LEU A 3 -32.12 10.39 -71.86
C LEU A 3 -31.46 11.77 -71.94
N LEU A 4 -31.00 12.30 -70.81
CA LEU A 4 -30.01 13.38 -70.79
C LEU A 4 -28.78 12.89 -70.02
N ARG A 5 -27.75 12.59 -70.81
CA ARG A 5 -26.36 12.35 -70.39
C ARG A 5 -25.78 13.64 -69.81
N ALA A 6 -25.13 13.55 -68.67
CA ALA A 6 -24.14 14.54 -68.23
C ALA A 6 -22.79 13.84 -68.07
N SER A 7 -21.78 14.39 -68.73
CA SER A 7 -20.38 13.96 -68.73
C SER A 7 -19.71 14.21 -67.38
N PRO A 8 -18.71 13.41 -66.97
CA PRO A 8 -17.91 13.71 -65.79
C PRO A 8 -16.77 14.68 -66.13
N HIS A 9 -16.69 15.79 -65.39
CA HIS A 9 -15.50 16.63 -65.35
C HIS A 9 -14.50 16.06 -64.33
N SER A 10 -13.32 15.67 -64.79
CA SER A 10 -12.15 15.39 -63.94
C SER A 10 -11.73 16.67 -63.22
N VAL A 11 -11.75 16.65 -61.89
CA VAL A 11 -11.04 17.63 -61.06
C VAL A 11 -9.80 16.92 -60.50
N THR A 12 -8.64 17.28 -61.05
CA THR A 12 -7.33 16.84 -60.58
C THR A 12 -7.01 17.59 -59.29
N GLY A 13 -7.31 16.99 -58.13
CA GLY A 13 -6.91 17.50 -56.81
C GLY A 13 -5.50 17.04 -56.45
N LEU A 14 -4.56 17.98 -56.44
CA LEU A 14 -3.19 17.80 -55.97
C LEU A 14 -3.21 17.63 -54.44
N VAL A 15 -2.90 16.43 -53.92
CA VAL A 15 -2.73 16.20 -52.48
C VAL A 15 -1.31 16.64 -52.08
N PHE A 16 -1.22 17.73 -51.33
CA PHE A 16 0.01 18.10 -50.61
C PHE A 16 0.15 17.18 -49.39
N VAL A 17 1.10 16.25 -49.43
CA VAL A 17 1.53 15.51 -48.23
C VAL A 17 2.49 16.42 -47.47
N LEU A 18 2.00 17.03 -46.38
CA LEU A 18 2.86 17.68 -45.40
C LEU A 18 3.61 16.59 -44.63
N LEU A 19 4.91 16.41 -44.92
CA LEU A 19 5.82 15.65 -44.09
C LEU A 19 6.17 16.50 -42.85
N LEU A 20 5.39 16.32 -41.78
CA LEU A 20 5.76 16.82 -40.46
C LEU A 20 6.85 15.91 -39.88
N SER A 21 8.10 16.38 -39.94
CA SER A 21 9.21 15.81 -39.17
C SER A 21 9.03 16.17 -37.69
N GLY A 22 8.29 15.34 -36.96
CA GLY A 22 8.22 15.41 -35.50
C GLY A 22 9.53 14.93 -34.86
N PRO A 23 9.89 15.42 -33.66
CA PRO A 23 11.06 14.94 -32.94
C PRO A 23 10.88 13.45 -32.63
N ALA A 24 11.96 12.67 -32.80
CA ALA A 24 11.97 11.27 -32.44
C ALA A 24 11.70 11.15 -30.94
N ILE A 25 10.54 10.60 -30.58
CA ILE A 25 10.25 10.15 -29.21
C ILE A 25 11.24 9.02 -28.95
N SER A 26 12.29 9.31 -28.17
CA SER A 26 13.15 8.30 -27.61
C SER A 26 12.31 7.52 -26.60
N LEU A 27 11.65 6.46 -27.06
CA LEU A 27 11.10 5.44 -26.18
C LEU A 27 12.25 4.98 -25.30
N ALA A 28 12.11 5.13 -23.99
CA ALA A 28 13.00 4.46 -23.04
C ALA A 28 13.07 2.97 -23.44
N PRO A 29 14.26 2.34 -23.41
CA PRO A 29 14.34 0.92 -23.68
C PRO A 29 13.35 0.19 -22.76
N ALA A 30 12.48 -0.64 -23.33
CA ALA A 30 11.59 -1.49 -22.55
C ALA A 30 12.47 -2.25 -21.55
N GLU A 31 12.23 -2.04 -20.26
CA GLU A 31 12.89 -2.81 -19.22
C GLU A 31 12.73 -4.29 -19.56
N THR A 32 13.84 -5.02 -19.57
CA THR A 32 13.82 -6.48 -19.68
C THR A 32 12.83 -7.01 -18.65
N PRO A 33 11.85 -7.87 -19.03
CA PRO A 33 10.92 -8.41 -18.06
C PRO A 33 11.72 -9.01 -16.90
N PRO A 34 11.36 -8.70 -15.64
CA PRO A 34 12.18 -9.05 -14.47
C PRO A 34 12.38 -10.56 -14.29
N CYS A 35 11.67 -11.38 -15.08
CA CYS A 35 11.68 -12.82 -14.98
C CYS A 35 12.04 -13.48 -16.32
N PRO A 36 13.21 -14.14 -16.41
CA PRO A 36 13.57 -14.93 -17.59
C PRO A 36 12.79 -16.25 -17.69
N GLY A 37 12.10 -16.66 -16.62
CA GLY A 37 11.21 -17.83 -16.59
C GLY A 37 10.61 -18.06 -15.19
N PHE A 38 9.51 -18.81 -15.12
CA PHE A 38 8.81 -19.15 -13.88
C PHE A 38 9.06 -20.61 -13.50
N THR A 39 9.28 -20.86 -12.21
CA THR A 39 9.41 -22.20 -11.60
C THR A 39 8.35 -22.40 -10.54
N VAL A 40 7.89 -23.63 -10.33
CA VAL A 40 6.92 -23.91 -9.26
C VAL A 40 7.62 -23.86 -7.91
N VAL A 41 7.18 -22.96 -7.03
CA VAL A 41 7.59 -22.84 -5.63
C VAL A 41 6.51 -23.47 -4.76
N GLU A 42 6.89 -24.25 -3.74
CA GLU A 42 5.96 -24.88 -2.81
C GLU A 42 5.08 -23.85 -2.11
N ALA A 43 3.79 -24.16 -1.97
CA ALA A 43 2.74 -23.30 -1.37
C ALA A 43 2.54 -21.91 -2.01
N GLN A 44 3.24 -21.61 -3.10
CA GLN A 44 3.13 -20.36 -3.82
C GLN A 44 2.69 -20.55 -5.27
N GLY A 45 3.26 -21.51 -5.99
CA GLY A 45 2.98 -21.76 -7.41
C GLY A 45 4.03 -21.19 -8.36
N PRO A 46 3.72 -21.05 -9.67
CA PRO A 46 4.66 -20.58 -10.70
C PRO A 46 5.19 -19.18 -10.39
N SER A 47 6.48 -19.08 -10.08
CA SER A 47 7.11 -17.88 -9.54
C SER A 47 8.54 -17.70 -10.03
N CYS A 48 9.03 -16.47 -9.96
CA CYS A 48 10.43 -16.12 -10.21
C CYS A 48 10.96 -15.19 -9.11
N PRO A 49 12.22 -15.37 -8.68
CA PRO A 49 12.83 -14.49 -7.70
C PRO A 49 13.10 -13.13 -8.33
N VAL A 50 12.92 -12.10 -7.53
CA VAL A 50 13.02 -10.70 -7.90
C VAL A 50 13.50 -9.94 -6.65
N ASP A 51 14.01 -8.71 -6.80
CA ASP A 51 14.55 -7.97 -5.66
C ASP A 51 13.53 -7.80 -4.51
N GLY A 52 13.75 -8.37 -3.32
CA GLY A 52 12.77 -8.29 -2.24
C GLY A 52 11.66 -9.32 -2.21
N GLY A 53 11.71 -10.36 -3.03
CA GLY A 53 10.75 -11.46 -2.95
C GLY A 53 10.54 -12.17 -4.28
N TRP A 54 9.27 -12.37 -4.63
CA TRP A 54 8.86 -13.17 -5.77
C TRP A 54 7.84 -12.43 -6.62
N GLU A 55 7.88 -12.71 -7.92
CA GLU A 55 6.79 -12.41 -8.83
C GLU A 55 6.10 -13.73 -9.16
N VAL A 56 4.81 -13.81 -8.84
CA VAL A 56 3.93 -14.97 -9.06
C VAL A 56 3.16 -14.77 -10.37
N LEU A 57 3.05 -15.82 -11.18
CA LEU A 57 2.24 -15.84 -12.40
C LEU A 57 0.95 -16.62 -12.17
N LEU A 58 -0.20 -15.93 -12.27
CA LEU A 58 -1.50 -16.57 -12.20
C LEU A 58 -1.90 -17.17 -13.58
N PRO A 59 -2.82 -18.14 -13.61
CA PRO A 59 -3.25 -18.81 -14.86
C PRO A 59 -3.88 -17.87 -15.90
N ASP A 60 -4.43 -16.72 -15.49
CA ASP A 60 -5.00 -15.71 -16.38
C ASP A 60 -3.95 -14.75 -16.97
N GLY A 61 -2.66 -14.98 -16.67
CA GLY A 61 -1.53 -14.17 -17.13
C GLY A 61 -1.23 -12.95 -16.29
N SER A 62 -2.05 -12.66 -15.26
CA SER A 62 -1.74 -11.60 -14.30
C SER A 62 -0.57 -11.99 -13.39
N ARG A 63 0.06 -10.97 -12.80
CA ARG A 63 1.21 -11.14 -11.92
C ARG A 63 1.00 -10.44 -10.60
N PHE A 64 1.54 -11.04 -9.54
CA PHE A 64 1.53 -10.48 -8.19
C PHE A 64 2.93 -10.54 -7.61
N SER A 65 3.36 -9.46 -6.97
CA SER A 65 4.54 -9.50 -6.11
C SER A 65 4.14 -10.03 -4.74
N THR A 66 4.96 -10.91 -4.19
CA THR A 66 4.83 -11.45 -2.82
C THR A 66 6.21 -11.49 -2.17
N HIS A 67 6.27 -11.55 -0.84
CA HIS A 67 7.55 -11.80 -0.15
C HIS A 67 8.00 -13.27 -0.25
N GLY A 68 7.05 -14.21 -0.34
CA GLY A 68 7.31 -15.65 -0.32
C GLY A 68 6.30 -16.37 0.60
N PRO A 69 6.40 -17.68 0.81
CA PRO A 69 5.69 -18.33 1.92
C PRO A 69 6.52 -18.26 3.21
N ASP A 70 5.90 -17.89 4.34
CA ASP A 70 6.60 -17.68 5.62
C ASP A 70 6.78 -18.95 6.44
N ALA A 71 8.00 -19.24 6.88
CA ALA A 71 8.34 -20.51 7.51
C ALA A 71 7.95 -20.57 9.01
N ILE A 72 7.07 -21.52 9.33
CA ILE A 72 6.50 -21.70 10.68
C ILE A 72 7.51 -21.99 11.80
N PRO A 73 8.57 -22.80 11.61
CA PRO A 73 9.49 -23.08 12.71
C PRO A 73 10.15 -21.83 13.29
N VAL A 74 10.37 -20.81 12.45
CA VAL A 74 10.99 -19.55 12.89
C VAL A 74 9.94 -18.67 13.55
N ASP A 75 8.78 -18.55 12.92
CA ASP A 75 7.63 -17.82 13.41
C ASP A 75 7.10 -18.28 14.77
N LEU A 76 6.90 -19.59 14.96
CA LEU A 76 6.44 -20.12 16.23
C LEU A 76 7.51 -20.08 17.32
N ALA A 77 8.80 -20.09 16.95
CA ALA A 77 9.86 -19.89 17.93
C ALA A 77 9.74 -18.49 18.54
N LEU A 78 9.38 -17.49 17.72
CA LEU A 78 9.01 -16.16 18.18
C LEU A 78 7.73 -16.23 19.02
N ASP A 79 6.65 -16.89 18.63
CA ASP A 79 5.45 -16.94 19.49
C ASP A 79 5.66 -17.71 20.83
N SER A 80 6.69 -18.54 20.96
CA SER A 80 6.82 -19.47 22.10
C SER A 80 7.29 -18.86 23.43
N ASP A 81 7.86 -17.65 23.43
CA ASP A 81 8.24 -16.96 24.67
C ASP A 81 7.07 -16.12 25.21
N THR A 82 6.13 -16.82 25.86
CA THR A 82 4.96 -16.23 26.52
C THR A 82 5.28 -15.11 27.53
N SER A 83 6.54 -14.95 27.95
CA SER A 83 6.95 -13.85 28.82
C SER A 83 7.06 -12.50 28.10
N LEU A 84 7.11 -12.52 26.76
CA LEU A 84 7.23 -11.37 25.88
C LEU A 84 5.97 -11.15 25.02
N GLU A 85 4.94 -11.98 25.17
CA GLU A 85 3.62 -11.71 24.61
C GLU A 85 3.04 -10.46 25.29
N THR A 86 2.96 -9.36 24.55
CA THR A 86 2.24 -8.16 24.97
C THR A 86 0.80 -8.57 25.31
N PRO A 87 0.24 -8.17 26.47
CA PRO A 87 -1.19 -8.32 26.71
C PRO A 87 -1.97 -7.65 25.57
N LEU A 88 -2.56 -8.46 24.70
CA LEU A 88 -3.24 -7.97 23.51
C LEU A 88 -4.56 -7.31 23.93
N THR A 89 -4.62 -6.00 23.81
CA THR A 89 -5.86 -5.25 24.04
C THR A 89 -6.67 -5.27 22.75
N ALA A 90 -7.69 -6.13 22.69
CA ALA A 90 -8.61 -6.12 21.56
C ALA A 90 -9.31 -4.76 21.44
N ARG A 91 -9.33 -4.21 20.22
CA ARG A 91 -9.95 -2.92 19.90
C ARG A 91 -10.69 -3.02 18.58
N ASP A 92 -11.91 -2.48 18.53
CA ASP A 92 -12.72 -2.51 17.30
C ASP A 92 -12.08 -1.62 16.23
N PRO A 93 -11.98 -2.10 14.97
CA PRO A 93 -11.49 -1.29 13.86
C PRO A 93 -12.52 -0.23 13.43
N VAL A 94 -12.11 0.70 12.56
CA VAL A 94 -13.05 1.61 11.92
C VAL A 94 -13.83 0.88 10.84
N CYS A 95 -15.16 0.90 10.97
CA CYS A 95 -16.05 0.20 10.08
C CYS A 95 -16.29 0.94 8.76
N VAL A 96 -16.10 0.20 7.67
CA VAL A 96 -16.48 0.61 6.31
C VAL A 96 -17.68 -0.23 5.86
N GLU A 97 -18.87 0.36 5.83
CA GLU A 97 -20.13 -0.35 5.55
C GLU A 97 -20.35 -0.62 4.04
N LEU A 98 -19.85 0.26 3.17
CA LEU A 98 -19.97 0.13 1.71
C LEU A 98 -18.57 0.03 1.08
N PRO A 99 -18.31 -0.96 0.19
CA PRO A 99 -17.01 -1.17 -0.42
C PRO A 99 -16.70 -0.18 -1.56
N THR A 100 -17.12 1.08 -1.42
CA THR A 100 -16.81 2.19 -2.35
C THR A 100 -15.57 2.97 -1.92
N GLU A 101 -15.06 2.70 -0.73
CA GLU A 101 -13.86 3.32 -0.15
C GLU A 101 -12.79 2.26 0.11
N PRO A 102 -11.51 2.66 0.22
CA PRO A 102 -10.43 1.79 0.67
C PRO A 102 -10.73 1.10 1.99
N HIS A 103 -10.63 -0.23 1.99
CA HIS A 103 -10.94 -1.06 3.15
C HIS A 103 -10.18 -2.38 3.13
N ILE A 104 -10.06 -2.97 4.32
CA ILE A 104 -9.64 -4.35 4.53
C ILE A 104 -10.90 -5.20 4.56
N GLN A 105 -10.97 -6.22 3.70
CA GLN A 105 -12.07 -7.19 3.67
C GLN A 105 -11.59 -8.53 4.21
N VAL A 106 -12.26 -9.02 5.24
CA VAL A 106 -11.89 -10.26 5.92
C VAL A 106 -12.63 -11.45 5.31
N LEU A 107 -11.89 -12.50 5.00
CA LEU A 107 -12.43 -13.73 4.40
C LEU A 107 -12.07 -14.94 5.26
N TYR A 108 -13.02 -15.86 5.43
CA TYR A 108 -12.76 -17.22 5.90
C TYR A 108 -12.86 -18.17 4.71
N ALA A 109 -11.72 -18.66 4.23
CA ALA A 109 -11.67 -19.54 3.08
C ALA A 109 -11.49 -20.99 3.50
N TYR A 110 -12.26 -21.92 2.95
CA TYR A 110 -12.15 -23.35 3.25
C TYR A 110 -12.27 -24.20 2.00
N GLN A 111 -11.66 -25.38 2.00
CA GLN A 111 -11.79 -26.29 0.86
C GLN A 111 -13.17 -26.96 0.86
N ILE A 112 -13.86 -26.99 -0.29
CA ILE A 112 -15.22 -27.59 -0.40
C ILE A 112 -15.27 -29.08 -0.06
N ARG A 113 -14.12 -29.74 0.02
CA ARG A 113 -13.99 -31.16 0.38
C ARG A 113 -13.79 -31.37 1.88
N THR A 114 -13.69 -30.30 2.66
CA THR A 114 -13.67 -30.32 4.13
C THR A 114 -14.99 -29.78 4.67
N PRO A 115 -15.40 -30.14 5.90
CA PRO A 115 -16.56 -29.53 6.53
C PRO A 115 -16.41 -28.02 6.67
N ASP A 116 -17.49 -27.29 6.43
CA ASP A 116 -17.59 -25.86 6.77
C ASP A 116 -17.58 -25.71 8.30
N ARG A 117 -16.58 -24.98 8.82
CA ARG A 117 -16.42 -24.68 10.26
C ARG A 117 -16.63 -23.19 10.57
N SER A 118 -17.25 -22.43 9.67
CA SER A 118 -17.50 -21.00 9.85
C SER A 118 -18.12 -20.66 11.20
N ALA A 119 -19.10 -21.44 11.66
CA ALA A 119 -19.74 -21.24 12.98
C ALA A 119 -18.74 -21.24 14.16
N GLU A 120 -17.63 -21.96 14.05
CA GLU A 120 -16.55 -21.98 15.05
C GLU A 120 -15.48 -20.91 14.75
N ARG A 121 -15.16 -20.70 13.46
CA ARG A 121 -14.04 -19.88 13.04
C ARG A 121 -14.33 -18.38 13.04
N LEU A 122 -15.54 -17.95 12.67
CA LEU A 122 -15.82 -16.52 12.53
C LEU A 122 -15.60 -15.73 13.83
N PRO A 123 -16.08 -16.17 15.01
CA PRO A 123 -15.83 -15.44 16.27
C PRO A 123 -14.33 -15.33 16.61
N MET A 124 -13.55 -16.37 16.31
CA MET A 124 -12.10 -16.37 16.52
C MET A 124 -11.41 -15.41 15.56
N ILE A 125 -11.79 -15.38 14.27
CA ILE A 125 -11.23 -14.45 13.28
C ILE A 125 -11.60 -13.00 13.62
N GLN A 126 -12.82 -12.75 14.12
CA GLN A 126 -13.20 -11.41 14.62
C GLN A 126 -12.28 -10.97 15.76
N ASP A 127 -11.98 -11.85 16.71
CA ASP A 127 -11.04 -11.57 17.80
C ASP A 127 -9.61 -11.32 17.30
N LEU A 128 -9.12 -12.08 16.29
CA LEU A 128 -7.82 -11.82 15.66
C LEU A 128 -7.76 -10.44 15.02
N VAL A 129 -8.81 -10.02 14.30
CA VAL A 129 -8.91 -8.68 13.69
C VAL A 129 -8.85 -7.59 14.77
N ARG A 130 -9.60 -7.75 15.86
CA ARG A 130 -9.63 -6.76 16.95
C ARG A 130 -8.30 -6.68 17.70
N LYS A 131 -7.63 -7.80 17.93
CA LYS A 131 -6.31 -7.84 18.57
C LYS A 131 -5.24 -7.21 17.67
N ALA A 132 -5.27 -7.50 16.37
CA ALA A 132 -4.36 -6.90 15.41
C ALA A 132 -4.58 -5.38 15.30
N ASN A 133 -5.83 -4.92 15.23
CA ASN A 133 -6.14 -3.50 15.28
C ASN A 133 -5.69 -2.85 16.60
N GLY A 134 -5.85 -3.53 17.73
CA GLY A 134 -5.33 -3.09 19.02
C GLY A 134 -3.82 -2.88 19.05
N ILE A 135 -3.04 -3.83 18.49
CA ILE A 135 -1.58 -3.68 18.34
C ILE A 135 -1.26 -2.43 17.49
N PHE A 136 -1.89 -2.30 16.33
CA PHE A 136 -1.66 -1.20 15.40
C PHE A 136 -1.98 0.17 16.05
N HIS A 137 -3.11 0.26 16.75
CA HIS A 137 -3.53 1.44 17.49
C HIS A 137 -2.54 1.81 18.61
N ASP A 138 -2.16 0.84 19.44
CA ASP A 138 -1.24 1.04 20.56
C ASP A 138 0.11 1.61 20.09
N GLU A 139 0.60 1.14 18.95
CA GLU A 139 1.85 1.61 18.32
C GLU A 139 1.68 3.01 17.74
N GLY A 140 0.51 3.31 17.17
CA GLY A 140 0.13 4.67 16.78
C GLY A 140 0.19 5.64 17.96
N VAL A 141 -0.40 5.25 19.10
CA VAL A 141 -0.36 6.03 20.35
C VAL A 141 1.06 6.23 20.86
N ARG A 142 1.89 5.19 20.84
CA ARG A 142 3.30 5.25 21.29
C ARG A 142 4.14 6.23 20.46
N THR A 143 3.85 6.32 19.18
CA THR A 143 4.55 7.20 18.23
C THR A 143 3.91 8.59 18.11
N GLY A 144 2.87 8.88 18.90
CA GLY A 144 2.27 10.21 19.05
C GLY A 144 1.01 10.49 18.22
N GLY A 145 0.41 9.46 17.61
CA GLY A 145 -0.84 9.52 16.87
C GLY A 145 -1.98 8.75 17.55
N ASP A 146 -3.10 8.62 16.85
CA ASP A 146 -4.26 7.81 17.23
C ASP A 146 -4.89 7.35 15.92
N MET A 147 -4.91 6.04 15.69
CA MET A 147 -5.33 5.46 14.43
C MET A 147 -5.82 4.03 14.60
N ASP A 148 -6.62 3.60 13.63
CA ASP A 148 -7.24 2.29 13.59
C ASP A 148 -7.30 1.81 12.13
N LEU A 149 -7.27 0.50 11.94
CA LEU A 149 -7.44 -0.12 10.62
C LEU A 149 -8.87 0.12 10.11
N ARG A 150 -9.01 0.36 8.80
CA ARG A 150 -10.31 0.48 8.13
C ARG A 150 -10.75 -0.89 7.63
N VAL A 151 -11.76 -1.49 8.27
CA VAL A 151 -12.20 -2.86 7.99
C VAL A 151 -13.66 -2.87 7.55
N ARG A 152 -14.00 -3.72 6.58
CA ARG A 152 -15.38 -3.91 6.14
C ARG A 152 -16.22 -4.48 7.29
N CYS A 153 -17.33 -3.82 7.59
CA CYS A 153 -18.26 -4.24 8.63
C CYS A 153 -19.65 -4.50 8.06
N SER A 154 -20.47 -5.15 8.89
CA SER A 154 -21.92 -5.26 8.74
C SER A 154 -22.52 -5.15 10.12
N ASP A 155 -23.47 -4.24 10.28
CA ASP A 155 -24.16 -4.01 11.57
C ASP A 155 -23.20 -3.64 12.72
N GLY A 156 -22.12 -2.91 12.40
CA GLY A 156 -21.12 -2.46 13.38
C GLY A 156 -20.11 -3.52 13.82
N GLU A 157 -20.16 -4.72 13.24
CA GLU A 157 -19.22 -5.82 13.51
C GLU A 157 -18.38 -6.12 12.27
N VAL A 158 -17.16 -6.61 12.48
CA VAL A 158 -16.29 -7.06 11.37
C VAL A 158 -17.03 -8.11 10.54
N HIS A 159 -17.21 -7.79 9.25
CA HIS A 159 -17.88 -8.67 8.31
C HIS A 159 -16.88 -9.66 7.74
N ILE A 160 -17.11 -10.94 8.02
CA ILE A 160 -16.30 -12.03 7.48
C ILE A 160 -17.11 -12.82 6.48
N GLU A 161 -16.60 -12.91 5.26
CA GLU A 161 -17.24 -13.67 4.20
C GLU A 161 -16.68 -15.09 4.16
N THR A 162 -17.57 -16.09 4.21
CA THR A 162 -17.19 -17.51 4.11
C THR A 162 -17.08 -17.92 2.65
N VAL A 163 -15.88 -18.33 2.23
CA VAL A 163 -15.55 -18.62 0.83
C VAL A 163 -15.21 -20.10 0.63
N PRO A 164 -16.08 -20.88 -0.04
CA PRO A 164 -15.76 -22.23 -0.46
C PRO A 164 -14.75 -22.23 -1.62
N LEU A 165 -13.64 -22.96 -1.48
CA LEU A 165 -12.60 -23.12 -2.50
C LEU A 165 -12.51 -24.57 -3.01
N ALA A 166 -12.47 -24.76 -4.32
CA ALA A 166 -12.22 -26.03 -4.99
C ALA A 166 -10.74 -26.44 -5.01
N VAL A 167 -9.82 -25.55 -4.63
CA VAL A 167 -8.37 -25.79 -4.53
C VAL A 167 -8.02 -27.13 -3.89
N ARG A 168 -6.93 -27.75 -4.35
CA ARG A 168 -6.47 -29.05 -3.83
C ARG A 168 -5.40 -28.92 -2.77
N GLU A 169 -4.56 -27.91 -2.93
CA GLU A 169 -3.46 -27.61 -2.03
C GLU A 169 -3.67 -26.22 -1.45
N ILE A 170 -3.11 -25.98 -0.26
CA ILE A 170 -3.01 -24.63 0.30
C ILE A 170 -1.82 -23.97 -0.39
N ASP A 171 -2.13 -23.20 -1.43
CA ASP A 171 -1.18 -22.61 -2.35
C ASP A 171 -1.65 -21.21 -2.75
N PHE A 172 -0.76 -20.22 -2.68
CA PHE A 172 -1.10 -18.82 -2.94
C PHE A 172 -1.69 -18.63 -4.34
N THR A 173 -1.07 -19.17 -5.39
CA THR A 173 -1.58 -19.06 -6.77
C THR A 173 -2.97 -19.66 -6.91
N GLN A 174 -3.21 -20.87 -6.38
CA GLN A 174 -4.52 -21.52 -6.47
C GLN A 174 -5.60 -20.74 -5.71
N ILE A 175 -5.31 -20.35 -4.46
CA ILE A 175 -6.25 -19.65 -3.59
C ILE A 175 -6.59 -18.28 -4.19
N THR A 176 -5.59 -17.48 -4.54
CA THR A 176 -5.83 -16.13 -5.11
C THR A 176 -6.53 -16.19 -6.46
N THR A 177 -6.23 -17.19 -7.31
CA THR A 177 -6.95 -17.40 -8.57
C THR A 177 -8.44 -17.65 -8.33
N GLU A 178 -8.77 -18.50 -7.38
CA GLU A 178 -10.16 -18.83 -7.08
C GLU A 178 -10.88 -17.68 -6.38
N LEU A 179 -10.23 -16.98 -5.44
CA LEU A 179 -10.76 -15.75 -4.84
C LEU A 179 -11.09 -14.70 -5.92
N ARG A 180 -10.21 -14.53 -6.91
CA ARG A 180 -10.48 -13.63 -8.04
C ARG A 180 -11.65 -14.09 -8.89
N ALA A 181 -11.79 -15.40 -9.12
CA ALA A 181 -12.94 -15.98 -9.80
C ALA A 181 -14.26 -15.77 -9.01
N HIS A 182 -14.19 -15.69 -7.68
CA HIS A 182 -15.30 -15.31 -6.80
C HIS A 182 -15.58 -13.79 -6.77
N GLY A 183 -14.78 -12.98 -7.46
CA GLY A 183 -14.99 -11.54 -7.61
C GLY A 183 -14.19 -10.68 -6.63
N TYR A 184 -13.36 -11.26 -5.77
CA TYR A 184 -12.46 -10.52 -4.87
C TYR A 184 -11.32 -9.87 -5.66
N THR A 185 -11.63 -8.79 -6.38
CA THR A 185 -10.76 -8.12 -7.37
C THR A 185 -10.74 -6.60 -7.21
N LEU A 186 -11.32 -6.07 -6.14
CA LEU A 186 -11.48 -4.63 -5.95
C LEU A 186 -10.12 -3.96 -5.76
N ARG A 187 -9.92 -2.85 -6.48
CA ARG A 187 -8.68 -2.07 -6.45
C ARG A 187 -8.48 -1.26 -5.18
N ASP A 188 -9.54 -1.08 -4.40
CA ASP A 188 -9.52 -0.40 -3.11
C ASP A 188 -9.72 -1.41 -1.96
N ALA A 189 -9.36 -2.69 -2.15
CA ALA A 189 -9.48 -3.71 -1.12
C ALA A 189 -8.16 -4.44 -0.83
N LYS A 190 -7.90 -4.66 0.47
CA LYS A 190 -6.97 -5.67 0.96
C LYS A 190 -7.78 -6.87 1.44
N TYR A 191 -7.58 -8.03 0.83
CA TYR A 191 -8.24 -9.26 1.25
C TYR A 191 -7.39 -9.95 2.32
N TRP A 192 -7.91 -9.99 3.54
CA TRP A 192 -7.28 -10.59 4.71
C TRP A 192 -7.93 -11.93 4.99
N VAL A 193 -7.24 -13.01 4.63
CA VAL A 193 -7.85 -14.31 4.39
C VAL A 193 -7.32 -15.33 5.38
N TRP A 194 -8.21 -15.83 6.23
CA TRP A 194 -7.92 -16.97 7.07
C TRP A 194 -8.28 -18.24 6.30
N VAL A 195 -7.28 -19.07 6.01
CA VAL A 195 -7.43 -20.28 5.19
C VAL A 195 -7.53 -21.50 6.10
N GLU A 196 -8.62 -22.25 5.98
CA GLU A 196 -8.81 -23.50 6.73
C GLU A 196 -7.87 -24.60 6.25
N GLY A 197 -7.32 -25.31 7.24
CA GLY A 197 -6.30 -26.32 7.04
C GLY A 197 -4.95 -25.74 7.47
N ARG A 198 -4.37 -26.32 8.53
CA ARG A 198 -3.06 -25.90 9.01
C ARG A 198 -1.98 -26.39 8.04
N HIS A 199 -1.26 -25.47 7.41
CA HIS A 199 -0.14 -25.87 6.55
C HIS A 199 1.04 -26.33 7.43
N PRO A 200 1.69 -27.47 7.11
CA PRO A 200 2.72 -28.07 7.97
C PRO A 200 4.02 -27.25 8.03
N THR A 201 4.32 -26.48 6.99
CA THR A 201 5.61 -25.78 6.82
C THR A 201 5.47 -24.26 6.89
N TRP A 202 4.31 -23.72 6.51
CA TRP A 202 4.16 -22.30 6.15
C TRP A 202 3.04 -21.67 6.95
N GLY A 203 3.23 -20.42 7.39
CA GLY A 203 2.31 -19.72 8.29
C GLY A 203 1.34 -18.83 7.54
N GLY A 204 1.83 -18.21 6.48
CA GLY A 204 1.06 -17.41 5.58
C GLY A 204 1.87 -16.94 4.39
N GLN A 205 1.26 -16.03 3.64
CA GLN A 205 1.86 -15.35 2.51
C GLN A 205 1.08 -14.08 2.16
N GLY A 206 1.82 -12.98 1.98
CA GLY A 206 1.30 -11.66 1.67
C GLY A 206 1.69 -11.18 0.28
N SER A 207 0.78 -10.46 -0.36
CA SER A 207 1.15 -9.63 -1.52
C SER A 207 1.97 -8.44 -1.04
N THR A 208 2.94 -8.02 -1.85
CA THR A 208 3.84 -6.91 -1.51
C THR A 208 3.88 -5.88 -2.62
N THR A 209 4.53 -4.76 -2.32
CA THR A 209 4.91 -3.73 -3.28
C THR A 209 6.30 -3.21 -2.93
N ARG A 210 7.02 -2.70 -3.93
CA ARG A 210 8.35 -2.10 -3.78
C ARG A 210 8.34 -0.59 -3.89
N ASP A 211 7.16 0.00 -3.98
CA ASP A 211 7.02 1.43 -4.11
C ASP A 211 7.34 2.10 -2.76
N THR A 212 8.52 2.71 -2.66
CA THR A 212 8.98 3.33 -1.41
C THR A 212 8.60 4.79 -1.27
N ARG A 213 7.86 5.35 -2.22
CA ARG A 213 7.60 6.79 -2.27
C ARG A 213 6.54 7.20 -1.22
N PRO A 214 6.76 8.27 -0.43
CA PRO A 214 5.79 8.76 0.56
C PRO A 214 4.71 9.63 -0.10
N ILE A 215 3.96 9.06 -1.05
CA ILE A 215 2.95 9.76 -1.85
C ILE A 215 1.60 9.04 -1.81
N ALA A 216 0.51 9.78 -2.02
CA ALA A 216 -0.84 9.20 -2.04
C ALA A 216 -0.99 8.08 -3.11
N GLY A 217 -0.31 8.24 -4.25
CA GLY A 217 -0.27 7.26 -5.34
C GLY A 217 0.66 6.07 -5.11
N ASN A 218 1.16 5.84 -3.89
CA ASN A 218 1.98 4.67 -3.58
C ASN A 218 1.22 3.38 -3.92
N ALA A 219 1.87 2.40 -4.53
CA ALA A 219 1.21 1.14 -4.88
C ALA A 219 0.62 0.37 -3.67
N ALA A 220 1.12 0.58 -2.45
CA ALA A 220 0.53 0.06 -1.21
C ALA A 220 -0.86 0.64 -0.93
N ASN A 221 -1.21 1.79 -1.51
CA ASN A 221 -2.55 2.37 -1.45
C ASN A 221 -3.53 1.80 -2.50
N GLY A 222 -3.09 0.81 -3.27
CA GLY A 222 -3.91 0.11 -4.26
C GLY A 222 -4.25 -1.33 -3.88
N GLY A 223 -4.85 -2.02 -4.83
CA GLY A 223 -5.30 -3.39 -4.70
C GLY A 223 -5.72 -3.95 -6.07
N PRO A 224 -6.28 -5.17 -6.10
CA PRO A 224 -6.45 -6.06 -4.97
C PRO A 224 -5.10 -6.55 -4.42
N MET A 225 -5.00 -6.74 -3.11
CA MET A 225 -3.85 -7.42 -2.48
C MET A 225 -4.37 -8.49 -1.52
N TYR A 226 -3.62 -9.58 -1.34
CA TYR A 226 -4.05 -10.76 -0.58
C TYR A 226 -3.04 -11.08 0.51
N ALA A 227 -3.52 -11.16 1.74
CA ALA A 227 -2.80 -11.58 2.93
C ALA A 227 -3.41 -12.89 3.40
N LEU A 228 -2.73 -14.02 3.20
CA LEU A 228 -3.24 -15.35 3.51
C LEU A 228 -2.58 -15.89 4.78
N THR A 229 -3.37 -16.36 5.75
CA THR A 229 -2.86 -17.09 6.92
C THR A 229 -3.35 -18.54 6.88
N TYR A 230 -2.43 -19.49 6.99
CA TYR A 230 -2.67 -20.91 6.71
C TYR A 230 -3.03 -21.73 7.96
N GLY A 231 -4.21 -21.45 8.52
CA GLY A 231 -4.80 -22.24 9.60
C GLY A 231 -4.13 -22.07 10.97
N TYR A 232 -3.40 -20.96 11.15
CA TYR A 232 -2.78 -20.58 12.41
C TYR A 232 -3.62 -19.52 13.14
N ASP A 233 -3.99 -19.82 14.38
CA ASP A 233 -4.76 -18.93 15.25
C ASP A 233 -3.82 -17.96 16.01
N SER A 234 -2.93 -17.27 15.28
CA SER A 234 -1.91 -16.35 15.82
C SER A 234 -2.16 -14.92 15.33
N THR A 235 -2.34 -13.97 16.26
CA THR A 235 -2.48 -12.55 15.90
C THR A 235 -1.21 -12.00 15.25
N ARG A 236 -0.03 -12.54 15.62
CA ARG A 236 1.25 -12.16 14.98
C ARG A 236 1.22 -12.47 13.51
N ILE A 237 1.02 -13.74 13.15
CA ILE A 237 0.97 -14.17 11.74
C ILE A 237 -0.16 -13.45 11.01
N TRP A 238 -1.32 -13.28 11.65
CA TRP A 238 -2.45 -12.56 11.06
C TRP A 238 -2.07 -11.13 10.66
N LEU A 239 -1.50 -10.35 11.58
CA LEU A 239 -1.09 -8.96 11.32
C LEU A 239 0.16 -8.88 10.43
N HIS A 240 1.06 -9.85 10.49
CA HIS A 240 2.25 -9.97 9.63
C HIS A 240 1.87 -9.91 8.16
N GLU A 241 0.95 -10.78 7.73
CA GLU A 241 0.54 -10.85 6.33
C GLU A 241 -0.19 -9.58 5.87
N LEU A 242 -1.02 -9.00 6.74
CA LEU A 242 -1.65 -7.71 6.45
C LEU A 242 -0.60 -6.60 6.36
N GLY A 243 0.47 -6.65 7.15
CA GLY A 243 1.59 -5.72 7.11
C GLY A 243 2.15 -5.55 5.72
N HIS A 244 2.51 -6.66 5.08
CA HIS A 244 3.01 -6.65 3.70
C HIS A 244 2.03 -5.97 2.73
N ASN A 245 0.73 -6.25 2.87
CA ASN A 245 -0.32 -5.62 2.08
C ASN A 245 -0.43 -4.10 2.32
N LEU A 246 -0.11 -3.63 3.52
CA LEU A 246 -0.03 -2.21 3.87
C LEU A 246 1.31 -1.57 3.44
N GLY A 247 2.26 -2.37 2.94
CA GLY A 247 3.58 -1.93 2.50
C GLY A 247 4.66 -2.03 3.58
N ALA A 248 4.43 -2.82 4.64
CA ALA A 248 5.42 -3.09 5.67
C ALA A 248 6.61 -3.88 5.13
N VAL A 249 7.77 -3.46 5.66
CA VAL A 249 9.15 -3.81 5.33
C VAL A 249 9.46 -3.83 3.82
N GLN A 250 9.96 -2.71 3.34
CA GLN A 250 10.48 -2.56 1.98
C GLN A 250 11.96 -2.97 1.92
N THR A 251 12.48 -3.27 0.73
CA THR A 251 13.85 -3.80 0.56
C THR A 251 14.97 -2.85 0.98
N ILE A 252 14.65 -1.56 1.06
CA ILE A 252 15.57 -0.49 1.41
C ILE A 252 15.29 0.12 2.78
N THR A 253 14.41 -0.49 3.60
CA THR A 253 14.27 -0.06 5.01
C THR A 253 15.58 -0.33 5.76
N PRO A 254 15.89 0.44 6.81
CA PRO A 254 17.18 0.36 7.51
C PRO A 254 17.56 -1.04 7.95
N ASN A 255 16.57 -1.84 8.39
CA ASN A 255 16.81 -3.15 8.97
C ASN A 255 16.22 -4.31 8.16
N SER A 256 15.90 -4.08 6.88
CA SER A 256 15.39 -5.13 6.00
C SER A 256 16.38 -6.30 5.84
N THR A 257 15.86 -7.53 5.83
CA THR A 257 16.57 -8.74 5.34
C THR A 257 16.80 -8.70 3.83
N GLY A 258 16.14 -7.77 3.12
CA GLY A 258 16.12 -7.70 1.67
C GLY A 258 15.22 -8.76 1.02
N ALA A 259 14.41 -9.49 1.79
CA ALA A 259 13.47 -10.50 1.31
C ALA A 259 12.04 -10.30 1.85
N GLY A 260 11.72 -9.10 2.33
CA GLY A 260 10.38 -8.74 2.79
C GLY A 260 10.23 -8.70 4.31
N HIS A 261 11.24 -9.14 5.06
CA HIS A 261 11.25 -9.13 6.53
C HIS A 261 12.30 -8.18 7.10
N CYS A 262 12.27 -7.97 8.41
CA CYS A 262 13.21 -7.14 9.14
C CYS A 262 14.13 -7.98 10.06
N ASN A 263 15.16 -7.35 10.62
CA ASN A 263 16.19 -8.00 11.42
C ASN A 263 16.04 -7.82 12.94
N ASP A 264 15.11 -6.99 13.42
CA ASP A 264 14.97 -6.54 14.81
C ASP A 264 14.18 -7.46 15.76
N GLY A 265 14.26 -8.78 15.57
CA GLY A 265 13.89 -9.72 16.63
C GLY A 265 12.39 -9.76 16.90
N TRP A 266 11.99 -9.28 18.09
CA TRP A 266 10.60 -9.27 18.59
C TRP A 266 9.70 -8.22 17.93
N ASP A 267 9.89 -8.01 16.64
CA ASP A 267 9.03 -7.24 15.76
C ASP A 267 8.16 -8.23 14.97
N ILE A 268 6.88 -7.90 14.75
CA ILE A 268 5.94 -8.81 14.08
C ILE A 268 6.46 -9.25 12.71
N MET A 269 7.17 -8.39 11.99
CA MET A 269 7.66 -8.62 10.62
C MET A 269 9.06 -9.23 10.56
N CYS A 270 9.68 -9.52 11.70
CA CYS A 270 11.08 -9.93 11.76
C CYS A 270 11.23 -11.42 12.05
N TYR A 271 11.96 -12.11 11.20
CA TYR A 271 12.53 -13.43 11.48
C TYR A 271 13.69 -13.69 10.49
N ASP A 272 14.55 -14.67 10.79
CA ASP A 272 15.63 -15.05 9.86
C ASP A 272 15.06 -15.84 8.68
N ASP A 273 14.81 -15.14 7.58
CA ASP A 273 14.36 -15.67 6.29
C ASP A 273 15.53 -16.03 5.35
N SER A 274 16.78 -15.96 5.83
CA SER A 274 18.00 -16.11 5.03
C SER A 274 18.07 -15.15 3.82
N GLY A 275 17.42 -13.99 3.92
CA GLY A 275 17.45 -12.93 2.94
C GLY A 275 18.87 -12.39 2.69
N PRO A 276 19.10 -11.68 1.57
CA PRO A 276 20.43 -11.22 1.16
C PRO A 276 21.11 -10.24 2.13
N LYS A 277 20.35 -9.64 3.04
CA LYS A 277 20.80 -8.72 4.10
C LYS A 277 20.41 -9.23 5.50
N ALA A 278 20.12 -10.52 5.66
CA ALA A 278 19.79 -11.10 6.94
C ALA A 278 20.96 -10.93 7.93
N ASP A 279 20.67 -10.29 9.07
CA ASP A 279 21.54 -10.05 10.22
C ASP A 279 20.66 -9.96 11.47
N PHE A 280 19.92 -11.06 11.71
CA PHE A 280 18.88 -11.13 12.73
C PHE A 280 19.42 -10.92 14.15
N ARG A 281 18.75 -10.06 14.92
CA ARG A 281 19.19 -9.58 16.23
C ARG A 281 18.01 -9.29 17.16
N TRP A 282 18.18 -9.62 18.44
CA TRP A 282 17.19 -9.33 19.48
C TRP A 282 17.33 -7.89 20.00
N VAL A 283 16.82 -6.93 19.22
CA VAL A 283 16.85 -5.51 19.60
C VAL A 283 15.76 -5.17 20.60
N CYS A 284 14.51 -5.43 20.22
CA CYS A 284 13.40 -5.41 21.17
C CYS A 284 13.42 -6.70 21.98
N THR A 285 13.33 -6.60 23.31
CA THR A 285 13.49 -7.74 24.23
C THR A 285 12.48 -7.74 25.38
N ASP A 286 11.60 -6.75 25.44
CA ASP A 286 10.62 -6.57 26.52
C ASP A 286 9.24 -7.08 26.14
N ARG A 287 8.93 -7.09 24.84
CA ARG A 287 7.68 -7.58 24.30
C ARG A 287 7.75 -7.76 22.79
N GLN A 288 6.68 -8.28 22.22
CA GLN A 288 6.42 -8.24 20.78
C GLN A 288 5.88 -6.86 20.34
N TRP A 289 6.58 -6.24 19.39
CA TRP A 289 6.30 -4.92 18.81
C TRP A 289 5.64 -5.07 17.44
N TRP A 290 4.93 -4.03 17.00
CA TRP A 290 4.63 -3.90 15.58
C TRP A 290 5.94 -3.60 14.88
N ASP A 291 6.46 -2.38 14.99
CA ASP A 291 7.74 -1.96 14.43
C ASP A 291 8.73 -1.66 15.58
N CYS A 292 9.77 -2.49 15.73
CA CYS A 292 10.78 -2.32 16.77
C CYS A 292 11.59 -1.04 16.51
N ASN A 293 11.70 -0.15 17.51
CA ASN A 293 12.23 1.22 17.39
C ASN A 293 11.43 2.18 16.49
N HIS A 294 10.43 1.70 15.75
CA HIS A 294 9.57 2.50 14.88
C HIS A 294 10.35 3.20 13.74
N ASP A 295 11.29 2.51 13.12
CA ASP A 295 12.18 3.08 12.11
C ASP A 295 12.21 2.34 10.76
N ASP A 296 11.48 1.22 10.62
CA ASP A 296 11.47 0.43 9.40
C ASP A 296 10.24 0.67 8.52
N TYR A 297 9.03 0.68 9.07
CA TYR A 297 7.80 0.74 8.26
C TYR A 297 6.59 1.38 8.94
N PHE A 298 6.63 1.65 10.25
CA PHE A 298 5.53 2.25 10.98
C PHE A 298 6.04 3.29 11.99
N HIS A 299 5.60 4.53 11.78
CA HIS A 299 5.71 5.57 12.80
C HIS A 299 4.62 6.62 12.54
N SER A 300 3.78 6.94 13.51
CA SER A 300 2.68 7.90 13.27
C SER A 300 3.14 9.36 13.09
N ARG A 301 4.27 9.73 13.72
CA ARG A 301 4.89 11.06 13.66
C ARG A 301 6.44 11.04 13.61
N PRO A 302 7.06 10.42 12.58
CA PRO A 302 8.51 10.34 12.43
C PRO A 302 9.12 11.74 12.45
N ALA A 303 10.31 11.84 13.03
CA ALA A 303 11.07 13.08 13.02
C ALA A 303 11.62 13.38 11.62
N GLU A 304 11.81 14.66 11.32
CA GLU A 304 12.50 15.08 10.10
C GLU A 304 13.90 14.45 10.01
N GLY A 305 14.19 13.85 8.85
CA GLY A 305 15.46 13.15 8.60
C GLY A 305 15.49 11.67 9.03
N ALA A 306 14.44 11.16 9.68
CA ALA A 306 14.25 9.71 9.86
C ALA A 306 13.86 9.04 8.53
N TYR A 307 14.13 7.75 8.36
CA TYR A 307 13.77 7.01 7.14
C TYR A 307 12.28 7.14 6.78
N LEU A 308 11.39 6.97 7.76
CA LEU A 308 9.94 7.06 7.57
C LEU A 308 9.40 8.48 7.35
N TRP A 309 10.27 9.50 7.33
CA TRP A 309 9.92 10.86 6.95
C TRP A 309 9.78 11.02 5.43
N ASP A 310 10.63 10.35 4.67
CA ASP A 310 10.72 10.47 3.21
C ASP A 310 10.56 9.14 2.46
N HIS A 311 10.11 8.10 3.14
CA HIS A 311 9.75 6.79 2.58
C HIS A 311 8.34 6.39 2.96
N TRP A 312 7.80 5.39 2.26
CA TRP A 312 6.49 4.83 2.58
C TRP A 312 6.43 4.41 4.06
N ASN A 313 5.38 4.85 4.73
CA ASN A 313 5.17 4.63 6.14
C ASN A 313 3.73 4.18 6.33
N THR A 314 3.56 2.98 6.87
CA THR A 314 2.24 2.36 7.08
C THR A 314 1.40 3.12 8.09
N GLY A 315 2.03 3.87 9.02
CA GLY A 315 1.39 4.77 9.97
C GLY A 315 1.22 6.22 9.47
N SER A 316 1.48 6.48 8.19
CA SER A 316 1.26 7.79 7.57
C SER A 316 -0.22 8.06 7.30
N GLY A 317 -0.63 9.32 7.38
CA GLY A 317 -1.96 9.77 6.95
C GLY A 317 -2.23 9.61 5.45
N LEU A 318 -1.23 9.24 4.66
CA LEU A 318 -1.40 8.88 3.26
C LEU A 318 -1.91 7.44 3.09
N ASN A 319 -1.81 6.59 4.11
CA ASN A 319 -2.28 5.21 4.03
C ASN A 319 -3.82 5.17 4.04
N ARG A 320 -4.41 4.86 2.89
CA ARG A 320 -5.87 4.87 2.68
C ARG A 320 -6.60 3.77 3.45
N PHE A 321 -5.88 2.76 3.96
CA PHE A 321 -6.44 1.64 4.71
C PHE A 321 -6.41 1.84 6.23
N VAL A 322 -6.01 3.03 6.67
CA VAL A 322 -5.91 3.44 8.07
C VAL A 322 -6.76 4.68 8.29
N GLU A 323 -7.57 4.67 9.34
CA GLU A 323 -8.27 5.84 9.83
C GLU A 323 -7.40 6.52 10.88
N HIS A 324 -7.24 7.83 10.75
CA HIS A 324 -6.44 8.62 11.68
C HIS A 324 -7.36 9.54 12.48
N HIS A 325 -7.47 9.30 13.78
CA HIS A 325 -8.22 10.16 14.70
C HIS A 325 -7.37 11.34 15.18
N SER A 326 -6.05 11.13 15.31
CA SER A 326 -5.07 12.18 15.54
C SER A 326 -3.66 11.74 15.09
N GLY A 327 -2.71 12.67 14.93
CA GLY A 327 -1.43 12.34 14.30
C GLY A 327 -1.58 11.97 12.82
N GLY A 328 -0.57 11.36 12.20
CA GLY A 328 -0.62 10.96 10.77
C GLY A 328 -0.34 12.09 9.77
N CYS A 329 -0.19 13.33 10.22
CA CYS A 329 0.29 14.42 9.37
C CYS A 329 1.80 14.33 9.22
N LEU A 330 2.21 13.50 8.28
CA LEU A 330 3.56 13.49 7.75
C LEU A 330 3.76 14.66 6.79
N PRO A 331 4.99 15.01 6.42
CA PRO A 331 5.21 15.74 5.19
C PRO A 331 4.58 14.99 4.03
N ILE A 332 3.70 15.68 3.31
CA ILE A 332 3.25 15.21 2.03
C ILE A 332 4.28 15.73 1.04
N GLN A 333 5.18 14.84 0.61
CA GLN A 333 6.07 15.19 -0.48
C GLN A 333 5.23 15.30 -1.75
N GLY A 334 5.30 16.46 -2.42
CA GLY A 334 4.78 16.57 -3.76
C GLY A 334 5.44 15.53 -4.66
N ASP A 335 4.68 14.91 -5.54
CA ASP A 335 5.17 13.83 -6.41
C ASP A 335 6.49 14.26 -7.12
N PRO A 336 7.61 13.53 -6.97
CA PRO A 336 8.89 13.86 -7.61
C PRO A 336 8.87 13.75 -9.16
N GLY A 337 7.70 13.53 -9.76
CA GLY A 337 7.52 13.27 -11.20
C GLY A 337 7.69 14.46 -12.14
N LEU A 338 7.70 15.72 -11.69
CA LEU A 338 7.86 16.87 -12.60
C LEU A 338 9.31 17.34 -12.72
N LYS A 339 10.19 16.44 -13.17
CA LYS A 339 11.35 16.88 -13.96
C LYS A 339 10.85 17.28 -15.34
N THR A 340 10.46 18.54 -15.51
CA THR A 340 10.23 19.09 -16.84
C THR A 340 11.16 20.26 -17.01
N ASP A 341 12.10 20.13 -17.93
CA ASP A 341 13.15 21.12 -18.17
C ASP A 341 12.60 22.50 -18.59
N HIS A 342 11.30 22.64 -18.84
CA HIS A 342 10.59 23.92 -18.99
C HIS A 342 9.08 23.73 -18.69
N MET A 343 8.57 24.30 -17.59
CA MET A 343 7.12 24.48 -17.39
C MET A 343 6.70 25.88 -17.85
N GLU A 344 5.54 25.97 -18.51
CA GLU A 344 4.93 27.27 -18.78
C GLU A 344 4.40 27.89 -17.48
N ALA A 345 4.57 29.20 -17.32
CA ALA A 345 4.04 29.98 -16.20
C ALA A 345 2.55 29.68 -15.97
N GLY A 346 2.17 29.36 -14.74
CA GLY A 346 0.78 29.05 -14.37
C GLY A 346 0.39 27.56 -14.43
N SER A 347 1.35 26.66 -14.61
CA SER A 347 1.11 25.20 -14.54
C SER A 347 1.05 24.70 -13.09
N VAL A 348 0.11 23.79 -12.78
CA VAL A 348 0.11 23.06 -11.50
C VAL A 348 1.32 22.13 -11.48
N VAL A 349 2.22 22.34 -10.52
CA VAL A 349 3.48 21.59 -10.41
C VAL A 349 3.42 20.48 -9.38
N ALA A 350 2.44 20.55 -8.49
CA ALA A 350 2.09 19.46 -7.63
C ALA A 350 0.64 19.58 -7.21
N SER A 351 0.02 18.42 -7.13
CA SER A 351 -1.26 18.21 -6.49
C SER A 351 -0.99 17.32 -5.28
N VAL A 352 -1.41 17.78 -4.11
CA VAL A 352 -1.15 17.16 -2.82
C VAL A 352 -2.47 16.86 -2.17
N ASP A 353 -2.81 15.58 -2.00
CA ASP A 353 -3.99 15.17 -1.25
C ASP A 353 -3.78 15.47 0.24
N ILE A 354 -4.78 16.06 0.89
CA ILE A 354 -4.75 16.48 2.29
C ILE A 354 -5.59 15.49 3.09
N PRO A 355 -4.95 14.62 3.90
CA PRO A 355 -5.69 13.74 4.79
C PRO A 355 -6.52 14.55 5.78
N ALA A 356 -7.72 14.07 6.12
CA ALA A 356 -8.61 14.72 7.09
C ALA A 356 -7.92 15.14 8.42
N PRO A 357 -7.01 14.35 9.03
CA PRO A 357 -6.29 14.75 10.25
C PRO A 357 -5.42 16.01 10.11
N CYS A 358 -5.11 16.39 8.86
CA CYS A 358 -4.21 17.47 8.51
C CYS A 358 -4.93 18.78 8.18
N THR A 359 -6.26 18.74 8.15
CA THR A 359 -7.08 19.95 8.19
C THR A 359 -6.85 20.69 9.52
N ASP A 360 -6.96 22.02 9.50
CA ASP A 360 -6.70 22.89 10.66
C ASP A 360 -5.29 22.80 11.28
N ARG A 361 -4.36 22.05 10.68
CA ARG A 361 -2.94 21.98 11.09
C ARG A 361 -2.13 23.13 10.54
N HIS A 362 -0.97 23.38 11.14
CA HIS A 362 -0.04 24.34 10.57
C HIS A 362 0.72 23.67 9.44
N PHE A 363 0.75 24.28 8.26
CA PHE A 363 1.60 23.82 7.18
C PHE A 363 2.91 24.62 7.14
N THR A 364 3.96 23.98 6.64
CA THR A 364 5.20 24.64 6.23
C THR A 364 5.58 24.11 4.85
N LEU A 365 5.83 25.00 3.90
CA LEU A 365 6.30 24.68 2.56
C LEU A 365 7.73 25.20 2.42
N GLN A 366 8.69 24.33 2.14
CA GLN A 366 10.10 24.70 2.01
C GLN A 366 10.71 24.01 0.80
N GLY A 367 11.69 24.62 0.14
CA GLY A 367 12.31 24.00 -1.04
C GLY A 367 13.37 24.88 -1.67
N ALA A 368 14.44 24.25 -2.18
CA ALA A 368 15.47 24.94 -2.93
C ALA A 368 14.89 25.36 -4.29
N GLY A 369 14.86 26.66 -4.57
CA GLY A 369 14.38 27.22 -5.84
C GLY A 369 12.92 27.72 -5.81
N LEU A 370 12.18 27.56 -4.71
CA LEU A 370 10.82 28.11 -4.59
C LEU A 370 10.92 29.64 -4.61
N SER A 371 10.68 30.26 -5.76
CA SER A 371 10.74 31.72 -5.92
C SER A 371 9.35 32.33 -5.74
N ASP A 372 8.46 32.12 -6.70
CA ASP A 372 7.10 32.70 -6.76
C ASP A 372 6.09 31.60 -7.14
N TYR A 373 5.07 31.41 -6.31
CA TYR A 373 4.02 30.42 -6.52
C TYR A 373 2.69 30.83 -5.88
N ASP A 374 1.62 30.18 -6.32
CA ASP A 374 0.34 30.16 -5.61
C ASP A 374 0.18 28.79 -4.94
N ILE A 375 -0.32 28.79 -3.70
CA ILE A 375 -0.85 27.60 -3.04
C ILE A 375 -2.36 27.70 -2.99
N CYS A 376 -3.03 26.77 -3.67
CA CYS A 376 -4.47 26.71 -3.82
C CYS A 376 -5.03 25.52 -3.05
N TRP A 377 -6.00 25.76 -2.18
CA TRP A 377 -6.66 24.75 -1.37
C TRP A 377 -8.04 24.42 -1.94
N TYR A 378 -8.41 23.16 -1.94
CA TYR A 378 -9.67 22.67 -2.51
C TYR A 378 -10.40 21.74 -1.53
N ALA A 379 -11.73 21.71 -1.67
CA ALA A 379 -12.61 20.67 -1.17
C ALA A 379 -13.32 20.04 -2.37
N GLY A 380 -12.87 18.86 -2.77
CA GLY A 380 -13.26 18.18 -4.00
C GLY A 380 -12.90 18.99 -5.24
N THR A 381 -13.91 19.53 -5.91
CA THR A 381 -13.73 20.41 -7.08
C THR A 381 -13.88 21.90 -6.73
N THR A 382 -14.18 22.22 -5.47
CA THR A 382 -14.42 23.60 -5.02
C THR A 382 -13.13 24.22 -4.52
N GLY A 383 -12.72 25.35 -5.10
CA GLY A 383 -11.61 26.15 -4.56
C GLY A 383 -12.01 26.84 -3.26
N LEU A 384 -11.23 26.63 -2.20
CA LEU A 384 -11.43 27.22 -0.88
C LEU A 384 -10.71 28.57 -0.78
N SER A 385 -9.41 28.58 -1.10
CA SER A 385 -8.55 29.75 -1.03
C SER A 385 -7.30 29.53 -1.86
N CYS A 386 -6.79 30.59 -2.48
CA CYS A 386 -5.46 30.61 -3.08
C CYS A 386 -4.73 31.85 -2.58
N HIS A 387 -3.45 31.71 -2.23
CA HIS A 387 -2.61 32.88 -1.96
C HIS A 387 -1.24 32.74 -2.61
N GLU A 388 -0.71 33.90 -3.01
CA GLU A 388 0.64 34.02 -3.53
C GLU A 388 1.64 33.98 -2.37
N ALA A 389 2.68 33.19 -2.53
CA ALA A 389 3.81 33.13 -1.61
C ALA A 389 5.13 33.21 -2.37
N ARG A 390 6.17 33.63 -1.65
CA ARG A 390 7.53 33.73 -2.17
C ARG A 390 8.52 33.11 -1.21
N GLY A 391 9.34 32.17 -1.70
CA GLY A 391 10.22 31.41 -0.82
C GLY A 391 9.46 30.43 0.10
N PRO A 392 10.09 30.02 1.22
CA PRO A 392 9.44 29.19 2.23
C PRO A 392 8.18 29.87 2.78
N ASP A 393 7.09 29.12 2.88
CA ASP A 393 5.80 29.60 3.38
C ASP A 393 5.32 28.77 4.57
N LYS A 394 4.46 29.36 5.39
CA LYS A 394 3.79 28.68 6.48
C LYS A 394 2.43 29.30 6.72
N GLY A 395 1.48 28.46 7.12
CA GLY A 395 0.13 28.93 7.40
C GLY A 395 -0.68 27.86 8.07
N LYS A 396 -2.00 27.97 7.96
CA LYS A 396 -2.94 26.98 8.50
C LYS A 396 -3.69 26.35 7.34
N VAL A 397 -3.76 25.03 7.32
CA VAL A 397 -4.54 24.27 6.35
C VAL A 397 -6.03 24.57 6.59
N PRO A 398 -6.82 24.92 5.56
CA PRO A 398 -8.25 25.12 5.74
C PRO A 398 -8.94 23.87 6.32
N SER A 399 -9.93 24.07 7.18
CA SER A 399 -10.61 23.00 7.93
C SER A 399 -11.34 21.96 7.09
N THR A 400 -11.54 22.22 5.80
CA THR A 400 -12.26 21.35 4.86
C THR A 400 -11.42 21.01 3.63
N ALA A 401 -10.13 21.36 3.64
CA ALA A 401 -9.26 21.08 2.51
C ALA A 401 -9.00 19.57 2.39
N ASP A 402 -9.23 19.01 1.21
CA ASP A 402 -8.87 17.63 0.84
C ASP A 402 -7.77 17.58 -0.23
N ARG A 403 -7.42 18.73 -0.84
CA ARG A 403 -6.35 18.86 -1.81
C ARG A 403 -5.69 20.24 -1.75
N ALA A 404 -4.39 20.29 -1.95
CA ALA A 404 -3.63 21.49 -2.23
C ALA A 404 -2.96 21.39 -3.61
N GLU A 405 -2.99 22.46 -4.40
CA GLU A 405 -2.24 22.57 -5.63
C GLU A 405 -1.20 23.69 -5.48
N ILE A 406 0.04 23.37 -5.81
CA ILE A 406 1.12 24.36 -5.88
C ILE A 406 1.29 24.70 -7.36
N VAL A 407 1.15 25.99 -7.68
CA VAL A 407 1.18 26.52 -9.04
C VAL A 407 2.35 27.50 -9.12
N LEU A 408 3.40 27.16 -9.87
CA LEU A 408 4.55 28.04 -9.98
C LEU A 408 4.27 29.15 -10.99
N LYS A 409 4.64 30.38 -10.64
CA LYS A 409 4.48 31.54 -11.52
C LYS A 409 5.59 31.65 -12.55
N ASP A 410 6.77 31.14 -12.22
CA ASP A 410 7.94 31.07 -13.09
C ASP A 410 8.52 29.65 -13.11
N GLY A 411 9.31 29.32 -14.15
CA GLY A 411 9.93 28.01 -14.30
C GLY A 411 10.85 27.66 -13.11
N PHE A 412 10.77 26.41 -12.66
CA PHE A 412 11.45 25.92 -11.46
C PHE A 412 12.32 24.71 -11.76
N ALA A 413 13.47 24.65 -11.11
CA ALA A 413 14.35 23.49 -11.08
C ALA A 413 14.77 23.26 -9.63
N GLY A 414 14.04 22.40 -8.91
CA GLY A 414 14.31 22.14 -7.50
C GLY A 414 13.42 21.08 -6.86
N PHE A 415 13.54 20.93 -5.54
CA PHE A 415 12.69 20.08 -4.71
C PHE A 415 12.03 20.93 -3.64
N PHE A 416 10.79 20.60 -3.29
CA PHE A 416 10.11 21.19 -2.14
C PHE A 416 9.41 20.12 -1.31
N THR A 417 9.14 20.47 -0.05
CA THR A 417 8.47 19.65 0.94
C THR A 417 7.32 20.45 1.53
N LEU A 418 6.11 19.88 1.49
CA LEU A 418 4.95 20.42 2.20
C LEU A 418 4.72 19.60 3.47
N SER A 419 5.01 20.19 4.62
CA SER A 419 4.84 19.57 5.94
C SER A 419 3.60 20.08 6.64
N MET A 420 2.86 19.21 7.34
CA MET A 420 1.67 19.56 8.13
C MET A 420 1.83 19.07 9.57
N ASN A 421 1.67 19.95 10.55
CA ASN A 421 1.97 19.69 11.97
C ASN A 421 0.84 20.08 12.92
#